data_AF-A0AAP2CJ39-F1
#
_entry.id   AF-A0AAP2CJ39-F1
#
_cell.length_a   1.000
_cell.length_b   1.000
_cell.length_c   1.000
_cell.angle_alpha   90.00
_cell.angle_beta   90.00
_cell.angle_gamma   90.00
#
_symmetry.space_group_name_H-M   'P 1'
#
loop_
_entity.id
_entity.type
_entity.pdbx_description
1 polymer ?
#
loop_
_entity_poly.entity_id
_entity_poly.type
_entity_poly.pdbx_seq_one_letter_code
_entity_poly.pdbx_strand_id
1 'polypeptide(L)'
;MKFDRNTAKQICNDSELDLFDDSLGRKLEAHSAAELNQKIKRAREFRNKYQDLFRRQSLEMLDSTGNKQGNSLSANSRTEQKIDLMSEILERFEKQLQTIQEN
;
A
#
# COMPACT_ATOMS: atom_id res chain seq x y z
N MET A 1 -10.47 2.58 -9.58
CA MET A 1 -10.27 2.41 -8.13
C MET A 1 -10.52 0.96 -7.78
N LYS A 2 -9.49 0.20 -7.39
CA LYS A 2 -9.64 -1.23 -7.07
C LYS A 2 -10.07 -1.44 -5.61
N PHE A 3 -9.78 -0.47 -4.73
CA PHE A 3 -10.13 -0.52 -3.31
C PHE A 3 -10.97 0.67 -2.87
N ASP A 4 -12.01 0.37 -2.10
CA ASP A 4 -12.88 1.36 -1.47
C ASP A 4 -12.33 1.78 -0.09
N ARG A 5 -12.74 2.94 0.44
CA ARG A 5 -12.27 3.44 1.74
C ARG A 5 -12.63 2.49 2.87
N ASN A 6 -13.80 1.84 2.78
CA ASN A 6 -14.21 0.82 3.75
C ASN A 6 -13.28 -0.40 3.74
N THR A 7 -12.88 -0.85 2.55
CA THR A 7 -11.93 -1.95 2.37
C THR A 7 -10.54 -1.56 2.88
N ALA A 8 -10.08 -0.34 2.58
CA ALA A 8 -8.83 0.20 3.12
C ALA A 8 -8.86 0.21 4.66
N LYS A 9 -9.96 0.67 5.28
CA LYS A 9 -10.11 0.72 6.74
C LYS A 9 -10.07 -0.65 7.41
N GLN A 10 -10.57 -1.68 6.76
CA GLN A 10 -10.54 -3.04 7.30
C GLN A 10 -9.14 -3.68 7.24
N ILE A 11 -8.30 -3.24 6.30
CA ILE A 11 -7.02 -3.89 5.98
C ILE A 11 -5.84 -3.12 6.58
N CYS A 12 -5.87 -1.80 6.51
CA CYS A 12 -4.80 -0.88 6.88
C CYS A 12 -4.80 -0.47 8.35
N ASN A 13 -3.64 -0.01 8.82
CA ASN A 13 -3.52 0.71 10.09
C ASN A 13 -3.83 2.20 9.90
N ASP A 14 -3.88 2.96 11.01
CA ASP A 14 -4.22 4.39 10.99
C ASP A 14 -3.25 5.20 10.11
N SER A 15 -1.95 4.91 10.16
CA SER A 15 -0.94 5.63 9.37
C SER A 15 -1.05 5.38 7.86
N GLU A 16 -1.51 4.20 7.46
CA GLU A 16 -1.78 3.85 6.06
C GLU A 16 -3.10 4.42 5.58
N LEU A 17 -4.10 4.48 6.46
CA LEU A 17 -5.36 5.15 6.20
C LEU A 17 -5.17 6.64 5.98
N ASP A 18 -4.33 7.30 6.77
CA ASP A 18 -3.98 8.70 6.56
C ASP A 18 -3.36 8.90 5.16
N LEU A 19 -2.45 8.03 4.76
CA LEU A 19 -1.82 8.07 3.44
C LEU A 19 -2.84 7.84 2.30
N PHE A 20 -3.82 6.96 2.52
CA PHE A 20 -4.92 6.74 1.59
C PHE A 20 -5.84 7.95 1.50
N ASP A 21 -6.25 8.53 2.63
CA ASP A 21 -7.10 9.72 2.67
C ASP A 21 -6.40 10.94 2.05
N ASP A 22 -5.07 11.06 2.19
CA ASP A 22 -4.27 12.10 1.54
C ASP A 22 -4.13 11.89 0.02
N SER A 23 -4.28 10.66 -0.46
CA SER A 23 -4.30 10.34 -1.89
C SER A 23 -5.64 10.66 -2.58
N LEU A 24 -6.63 11.17 -1.83
CA LEU A 24 -7.99 11.40 -2.30
C LEU A 24 -8.35 12.88 -2.40
N GLY A 25 -8.99 13.23 -3.53
CA GLY A 25 -9.72 14.49 -3.72
C GLY A 25 -8.88 15.74 -3.49
N ARG A 26 -9.46 16.72 -2.78
CA ARG A 26 -8.85 18.05 -2.57
C ARG A 26 -7.53 18.01 -1.79
N LYS A 27 -7.29 16.98 -0.98
CA LYS A 27 -6.03 16.86 -0.23
C LYS A 27 -4.85 16.58 -1.17
N LEU A 28 -5.06 15.71 -2.15
CA LEU A 28 -4.07 15.39 -3.18
C LEU A 28 -3.63 16.65 -3.94
N GLU A 29 -4.60 17.49 -4.31
CA GLU A 29 -4.34 18.75 -5.03
C GLU A 29 -3.72 19.83 -4.15
N ALA A 30 -3.96 19.80 -2.83
CA ALA A 30 -3.41 20.77 -1.89
C ALA A 30 -1.92 20.54 -1.55
N HIS A 31 -1.37 19.35 -1.87
CA HIS A 31 0.01 19.03 -1.57
C HIS A 31 0.98 19.67 -2.57
N SER A 32 2.05 20.26 -2.03
CA SER A 32 3.18 20.73 -2.82
C SER A 32 4.00 19.57 -3.40
N ALA A 33 4.78 19.82 -4.46
CA ALA A 33 5.65 18.81 -5.06
C ALA A 33 6.65 18.19 -4.05
N ALA A 34 7.12 18.97 -3.07
CA ALA A 34 8.01 18.47 -2.03
C ALA A 34 7.29 17.51 -1.07
N GLU A 35 6.05 17.83 -0.67
CA GLU A 35 5.23 16.96 0.19
C GLU A 35 4.81 15.68 -0.54
N LEU A 36 4.46 15.78 -1.82
CA LEU A 36 4.16 14.61 -2.66
C LEU A 36 5.37 13.67 -2.72
N ASN A 37 6.59 14.19 -2.93
CA ASN A 37 7.80 13.38 -2.90
C ASN A 37 8.01 12.66 -1.56
N GLN A 38 7.77 13.34 -0.43
CA GLN A 38 7.88 12.72 0.90
C GLN A 38 6.83 11.61 1.09
N LYS A 39 5.58 11.83 0.65
CA LYS A 39 4.52 10.83 0.72
C LYS A 39 4.77 9.65 -0.22
N ILE A 40 5.29 9.89 -1.43
CA ILE A 40 5.73 8.84 -2.35
C ILE A 40 6.82 7.98 -1.70
N LYS A 41 7.82 8.61 -1.06
CA LYS A 41 8.86 7.86 -0.34
C LYS A 41 8.26 6.98 0.75
N ARG A 42 7.33 7.52 1.55
CA ARG A 42 6.65 6.77 2.62
C ARG A 42 5.78 5.63 2.07
N ALA A 43 5.06 5.87 0.97
CA ALA A 43 4.29 4.83 0.27
C ALA A 43 5.20 3.70 -0.24
N ARG A 44 6.36 4.05 -0.81
CA ARG A 44 7.39 3.09 -1.25
C ARG A 44 7.95 2.27 -0.09
N GLU A 45 8.26 2.91 1.03
CA GLU A 45 8.74 2.23 2.24
C GLU A 45 7.70 1.21 2.77
N PHE A 46 6.43 1.60 2.85
CA PHE A 46 5.36 0.67 3.23
C PHE A 46 5.18 -0.47 2.23
N ARG A 47 5.19 -0.16 0.92
CA ARG A 47 5.09 -1.18 -0.13
C ARG A 47 6.24 -2.18 -0.02
N ASN A 48 7.48 -1.72 0.10
CA ASN A 48 8.66 -2.58 0.23
C ASN A 48 8.57 -3.46 1.48
N LYS A 49 8.20 -2.86 2.63
CA LYS A 49 7.94 -3.61 3.87
C LYS A 49 6.93 -4.73 3.67
N TYR A 50 5.83 -4.47 2.96
CA TYR A 50 4.81 -5.48 2.70
C TYR A 50 5.25 -6.52 1.67
N GLN A 51 6.01 -6.14 0.66
CA GLN A 51 6.61 -7.08 -0.28
C GLN A 51 7.59 -8.03 0.42
N ASP A 52 8.44 -7.51 1.30
CA ASP A 52 9.37 -8.33 2.06
C ASP A 52 8.64 -9.25 3.05
N LEU A 53 7.58 -8.75 3.70
CA LEU A 53 6.72 -9.58 4.55
C LEU A 53 6.06 -10.70 3.73
N PHE A 54 5.52 -10.40 2.55
CA PHE A 54 4.88 -11.39 1.67
C PHE A 54 5.87 -12.45 1.20
N ARG A 55 7.09 -12.05 0.83
CA ARG A 55 8.16 -12.99 0.45
C ARG A 55 8.52 -13.90 1.63
N ARG A 56 8.70 -13.33 2.83
CA ARG A 56 9.04 -14.11 4.03
C ARG A 56 7.92 -15.08 4.41
N GLN A 57 6.67 -14.62 4.41
CA GLN A 57 5.50 -15.47 4.68
C GLN A 57 5.38 -16.60 3.65
N SER A 58 5.68 -16.33 2.37
CA SER A 58 5.67 -17.35 1.32
C SER A 58 6.76 -18.40 1.49
N LEU A 59 7.96 -18.01 1.92
CA LEU A 59 9.06 -18.95 2.23
C LEU A 59 8.77 -19.77 3.49
N GLU A 60 8.29 -19.14 4.57
CA GLU A 60 7.86 -19.84 5.78
C GLU A 60 6.74 -20.86 5.48
N MET A 61 5.82 -20.53 4.56
CA MET A 61 4.81 -21.47 4.08
C MET A 61 5.45 -22.67 3.38
N LEU A 62 6.39 -22.44 2.46
CA LEU A 62 7.09 -23.52 1.76
C LEU A 62 7.79 -24.47 2.74
N ASP A 63 8.53 -23.94 3.71
CA ASP A 63 9.22 -24.73 4.74
C ASP A 63 8.24 -25.46 5.67
N SER A 64 7.07 -24.89 5.96
CA SER A 64 6.07 -25.47 6.86
C SER A 64 5.15 -26.53 6.22
N THR A 65 5.10 -26.64 4.89
CA THR A 65 4.20 -27.59 4.19
C THR A 65 4.48 -29.08 4.44
N GLY A 66 5.49 -29.40 5.25
CA GLY A 66 5.63 -30.72 5.88
C GLY A 66 4.61 -31.05 6.99
N ASN A 67 3.89 -30.07 7.56
CA ASN A 67 2.89 -30.33 8.61
C ASN A 67 1.69 -29.38 8.55
N LYS A 68 0.50 -29.96 8.30
CA LYS A 68 -0.87 -29.46 8.54
C LYS A 68 -0.99 -28.02 9.10
N GLN A 69 -1.54 -27.09 8.31
CA GLN A 69 -2.84 -26.40 8.54
C GLN A 69 -2.99 -25.12 7.71
N GLY A 70 -4.14 -24.99 7.03
CA GLY A 70 -4.44 -23.96 6.02
C GLY A 70 -4.75 -22.54 6.51
N ASN A 71 -4.27 -22.12 7.69
CA ASN A 71 -4.55 -20.78 8.22
C ASN A 71 -3.66 -19.68 7.58
N SER A 72 -2.51 -20.09 7.04
CA SER A 72 -1.48 -19.19 6.48
C SER A 72 -1.88 -18.55 5.14
N LEU A 73 -2.77 -19.19 4.36
CA LEU A 73 -3.20 -18.68 3.05
C LEU A 73 -3.91 -17.32 3.16
N SER A 74 -4.71 -17.13 4.21
CA SER A 74 -5.48 -15.90 4.44
C SER A 74 -4.61 -14.69 4.77
N ALA A 75 -3.49 -14.91 5.48
CA ALA A 75 -2.54 -13.86 5.84
C ALA A 75 -1.81 -13.32 4.59
N ASN A 76 -1.43 -14.20 3.67
CA ASN A 76 -0.81 -13.81 2.41
C ASN A 76 -1.76 -12.97 1.55
N SER A 77 -3.04 -13.37 1.42
CA SER A 77 -4.02 -12.59 0.67
C SER A 77 -4.25 -11.19 1.25
N ARG A 78 -4.20 -11.03 2.58
CA ARG A 78 -4.30 -9.71 3.20
C ARG A 78 -3.06 -8.85 2.93
N THR A 79 -1.87 -9.44 2.99
CA THR A 79 -0.61 -8.74 2.68
C THR A 79 -0.56 -8.34 1.20
N GLU A 80 -1.02 -9.19 0.30
CA GLU A 80 -1.16 -8.89 -1.13
C GLU A 80 -2.08 -7.70 -1.38
N GLN A 81 -3.27 -7.68 -0.75
CA GLN A 81 -4.19 -6.54 -0.84
C GLN A 81 -3.56 -5.23 -0.35
N LYS A 82 -2.71 -5.28 0.69
CA LYS A 82 -1.95 -4.11 1.14
C LYS A 82 -0.94 -3.62 0.11
N ILE A 83 -0.23 -4.54 -0.55
CA ILE A 83 0.73 -4.19 -1.60
C ILE A 83 0.01 -3.52 -2.77
N ASP A 84 -1.10 -4.09 -3.19
CA ASP A 84 -1.93 -3.54 -4.26
C ASP A 84 -2.45 -2.14 -3.90
N LEU A 85 -2.98 -1.96 -2.68
CA LEU A 85 -3.46 -0.66 -2.20
C LEU A 85 -2.34 0.39 -2.18
N MET A 86 -1.17 0.06 -1.63
CA MET A 86 -0.04 0.98 -1.58
C MET A 86 0.50 1.31 -2.97
N SER A 87 0.43 0.37 -3.91
CA SER A 87 0.80 0.60 -5.30
C SER A 87 -0.16 1.56 -5.99
N GLU A 88 -1.47 1.43 -5.75
CA GLU A 88 -2.48 2.34 -6.30
C GLU A 88 -2.34 3.77 -5.73
N ILE A 89 -2.08 3.90 -4.41
CA ILE A 89 -1.82 5.20 -3.76
C ILE A 89 -0.58 5.87 -4.37
N LEU A 90 0.49 5.11 -4.56
CA LEU A 90 1.74 5.59 -5.13
C LEU A 90 1.54 6.10 -6.56
N GLU A 91 0.82 5.36 -7.39
CA GLU A 91 0.52 5.76 -8.77
C GLU A 91 -0.26 7.09 -8.82
N ARG A 92 -1.17 7.34 -7.87
CA ARG A 92 -1.90 8.61 -7.78
C ARG A 92 -0.99 9.77 -7.40
N PHE A 93 -0.12 9.59 -6.41
CA PHE A 93 0.83 10.63 -6.03
C PHE A 93 1.83 10.94 -7.15
N GLU A 94 2.30 9.92 -7.87
CA GLU A 94 3.19 10.10 -9.03
C GLU A 94 2.48 10.84 -10.16
N LYS A 95 1.22 10.49 -10.48
CA LYS A 95 0.41 11.23 -11.46
C LYS A 95 0.22 12.70 -11.08
N GLN A 96 -0.13 12.98 -9.82
CA GLN A 96 -0.29 14.36 -9.35
C GLN A 96 1.03 15.13 -9.41
N LEU A 97 2.12 14.50 -9.02
CA LEU A 97 3.44 15.11 -9.08
C LEU A 97 3.83 15.44 -10.53
N GLN A 98 3.54 14.55 -11.48
CA GLN A 98 3.74 14.81 -12.89
C GLN A 98 2.89 16.00 -13.37
N THR A 99 1.60 16.04 -13.01
CA THR A 99 0.71 17.18 -13.36
C THR A 99 1.21 18.51 -12.80
N ILE A 100 1.81 18.52 -11.60
CA ILE A 100 2.38 19.74 -11.00
C ILE A 100 3.72 20.11 -11.66
N GLN A 101 4.49 19.14 -12.15
CA GLN A 101 5.77 19.40 -12.82
C GLN A 101 5.61 19.83 -14.29
N GLU A 102 4.53 19.40 -14.94
CA GLU A 102 4.21 19.77 -16.33
C GLU A 102 3.50 21.14 -16.45
N ASN A 103 2.95 21.67 -15.35
CA ASN A 103 2.35 23.01 -15.25
C ASN A 103 3.34 24.06 -14.74
#